data_AF-A0AA35YEF1-F1
#
_entry.id   AF-A0AA35YEF1-F1
#
_cell.length_a   1.000
_cell.length_b   1.000
_cell.length_c   1.000
_cell.angle_alpha   90.00
_cell.angle_beta   90.00
_cell.angle_gamma   90.00
#
_symmetry.space_group_name_H-M   'P 1'
#
loop_
_entity.id
_entity.type
_entity.pdbx_description
1 polymer ?
#
loop_
_entity_poly.entity_id
_entity_poly.type
_entity_poly.pdbx_seq_one_letter_code
_entity_poly.pdbx_strand_id
1 'polypeptide(L)'
;MDHGSWVMGQVRPPGHHAGVRQAMGFCLHNNAAIAASAAQAAGAKKVLIVDWDVHHGNGTQEIFEQNKTVLYISLHRHEGGKFYPSKGVAHEVGSMGGEGYCVNVPWSHGGVGDHSHRIRQSSHDPRSKRLDPKRGMIAYRSPTETPSGTSCLRSHQFFKSIPET
;
A
#
# COMPACT_ATOMS: atom_id res chain seq x y z
N MET A 1 24.65 -11.53 11.58
CA MET A 1 23.82 -10.65 10.72
C MET A 1 22.39 -11.08 10.97
N ASP A 2 21.54 -10.17 11.45
CA ASP A 2 20.13 -10.49 11.72
C ASP A 2 19.39 -10.47 10.38
N HIS A 3 19.08 -11.65 9.85
CA HIS A 3 18.27 -11.77 8.66
C HIS A 3 16.84 -11.41 9.05
N GLY A 4 16.28 -10.36 8.45
CA GLY A 4 14.88 -9.98 8.70
C GLY A 4 13.97 -11.20 8.58
N SER A 5 13.17 -11.46 9.61
CA SER A 5 12.23 -12.57 9.61
C SER A 5 10.96 -12.16 8.85
N TRP A 6 10.51 -13.03 7.96
CA TRP A 6 9.28 -12.84 7.20
C TRP A 6 8.12 -13.57 7.86
N VAL A 7 6.97 -12.92 7.95
CA VAL A 7 5.73 -13.51 8.47
C VAL A 7 4.60 -13.25 7.47
N MET A 8 3.78 -14.27 7.23
CA MET A 8 2.59 -14.17 6.39
C MET A 8 1.32 -14.28 7.23
N GLY A 9 0.46 -13.26 7.15
CA GLY A 9 -0.88 -13.27 7.77
C GLY A 9 -1.94 -13.72 6.77
N GLN A 10 -2.48 -14.92 6.93
CA GLN A 10 -3.64 -15.40 6.16
C GLN A 10 -4.92 -15.05 6.92
N VAL A 11 -5.41 -13.82 6.73
CA VAL A 11 -6.53 -13.27 7.52
C VAL A 11 -7.72 -12.91 6.63
N ARG A 12 -8.92 -13.03 7.22
CA ARG A 12 -10.20 -12.56 6.67
C ARG A 12 -11.10 -12.09 7.82
N PRO A 13 -11.97 -11.07 7.63
CA PRO A 13 -12.15 -10.24 6.43
C PRO A 13 -10.93 -9.35 6.09
N PRO A 14 -10.87 -8.73 4.88
CA PRO A 14 -9.83 -7.77 4.53
C PRO A 14 -9.88 -6.51 5.42
N GLY A 15 -8.91 -5.60 5.26
CA GLY A 15 -8.81 -4.41 6.13
C GLY A 15 -8.58 -3.05 5.49
N HIS A 16 -7.95 -2.96 4.31
CA HIS A 16 -7.42 -1.67 3.81
C HIS A 16 -8.47 -0.58 3.45
N HIS A 17 -9.76 -0.94 3.34
CA HIS A 17 -10.84 0.03 3.16
C HIS A 17 -11.44 0.51 4.49
N ALA A 18 -11.13 -0.14 5.61
CA ALA A 18 -11.59 0.30 6.93
C ALA A 18 -10.78 1.54 7.36
N GLY A 19 -11.49 2.66 7.52
CA GLY A 19 -10.94 3.95 7.96
C GLY A 19 -10.94 4.11 9.48
N VAL A 20 -10.74 5.35 9.96
CA VAL A 20 -10.70 5.62 11.42
C VAL A 20 -12.08 5.38 12.06
N ARG A 21 -13.15 5.65 11.32
CA ARG A 21 -14.53 5.66 11.85
C ARG A 21 -15.52 4.82 11.03
N GLN A 22 -15.08 4.16 9.98
CA GLN A 22 -15.98 3.50 9.03
C GLN A 22 -15.45 2.15 8.56
N ALA A 23 -16.30 1.12 8.69
CA ALA A 23 -16.17 -0.15 7.98
C ALA A 23 -16.82 -0.03 6.59
N MET A 24 -16.13 -0.48 5.54
CA MET A 24 -16.62 -0.47 4.15
C MET A 24 -15.80 -1.43 3.28
N GLY A 25 -16.26 -1.72 2.06
CA GLY A 25 -15.51 -2.57 1.12
C GLY A 25 -15.13 -3.94 1.71
N PHE A 26 -16.06 -4.58 2.43
CA PHE A 26 -15.86 -5.83 3.17
C PHE A 26 -14.84 -5.76 4.32
N CYS A 27 -14.27 -4.58 4.62
CA CYS A 27 -13.29 -4.38 5.67
C CYS A 27 -13.97 -3.92 6.97
N LEU A 28 -13.74 -4.66 8.06
CA LEU A 28 -14.25 -4.32 9.39
C LEU A 28 -13.21 -3.57 10.24
N HIS A 29 -11.96 -4.04 10.21
CA HIS A 29 -10.83 -3.43 10.89
C HIS A 29 -9.63 -3.38 9.93
N ASN A 30 -8.78 -2.36 10.05
CA ASN A 30 -7.62 -2.23 9.19
C ASN A 30 -6.42 -3.02 9.70
N ASN A 31 -6.32 -4.30 9.29
CA ASN A 31 -5.27 -5.23 9.72
C ASN A 31 -3.85 -4.67 9.50
N ALA A 32 -3.59 -4.04 8.35
CA ALA A 32 -2.28 -3.48 8.02
C ALA A 32 -1.94 -2.27 8.91
N ALA A 33 -2.90 -1.38 9.15
CA ALA A 33 -2.71 -0.26 10.05
C ALA A 33 -2.49 -0.70 11.50
N ILE A 34 -3.24 -1.70 11.98
CA ILE A 34 -3.05 -2.28 13.31
C ILE A 34 -1.64 -2.87 13.44
N ALA A 35 -1.18 -3.63 12.44
CA ALA A 35 0.16 -4.19 12.44
C ALA A 35 1.25 -3.11 12.43
N ALA A 36 1.06 -2.04 11.66
CA ALA A 36 1.97 -0.89 11.65
C ALA A 36 2.05 -0.22 13.03
N SER A 37 0.89 0.06 13.65
CA SER A 37 0.84 0.64 15.00
C SER A 37 1.46 -0.29 16.04
N ALA A 38 1.24 -1.60 15.95
CA ALA A 38 1.86 -2.59 16.84
C ALA A 38 3.38 -2.62 16.68
N ALA A 39 3.90 -2.55 15.45
CA ALA A 39 5.33 -2.46 15.19
C ALA A 39 5.93 -1.17 15.79
N GLN A 40 5.23 -0.04 15.68
CA GLN A 40 5.65 1.22 16.29
C GLN A 40 5.69 1.13 17.82
N ALA A 41 4.67 0.52 18.44
CA ALA A 41 4.64 0.26 19.87
C ALA A 41 5.78 -0.66 20.33
N ALA A 42 6.22 -1.59 19.47
CA ALA A 42 7.39 -2.44 19.69
C ALA A 42 8.74 -1.74 19.38
N GLY A 43 8.74 -0.44 19.07
CA GLY A 43 9.95 0.36 18.88
C GLY A 43 10.33 0.66 17.42
N ALA A 44 9.54 0.24 16.44
CA ALA A 44 9.79 0.59 15.05
C ALA A 44 9.60 2.11 14.83
N LYS A 45 10.70 2.81 14.52
CA LYS A 45 10.66 4.26 14.27
C LYS A 45 10.01 4.63 12.93
N LYS A 46 10.05 3.72 11.97
CA LYS A 46 9.44 3.89 10.64
C LYS A 46 8.88 2.56 10.15
N VAL A 47 7.74 2.62 9.48
CA VAL A 47 7.08 1.47 8.85
C VAL A 47 6.79 1.79 7.38
N LEU A 48 6.99 0.82 6.50
CA LEU A 48 6.57 0.90 5.10
C LEU A 48 5.36 -0.03 4.91
N ILE A 49 4.26 0.49 4.38
CA ILE A 49 3.13 -0.31 3.91
C ILE A 49 3.11 -0.24 2.39
N VAL A 50 3.22 -1.40 1.74
CA VAL A 50 3.00 -1.52 0.28
C VAL A 50 1.70 -2.29 0.07
N ASP A 51 0.72 -1.61 -0.51
CA ASP A 51 -0.59 -2.15 -0.86
C ASP A 51 -0.67 -2.36 -2.37
N TRP A 52 -0.74 -3.62 -2.78
CA TRP A 52 -0.90 -4.01 -4.19
C TRP A 52 -2.26 -4.66 -4.47
N ASP A 53 -3.25 -4.50 -3.59
CA ASP A 53 -4.64 -4.76 -3.98
C ASP A 53 -5.02 -3.90 -5.19
N VAL A 54 -5.87 -4.43 -6.08
CA VAL A 54 -6.29 -3.72 -7.29
C VAL A 54 -7.08 -2.45 -6.97
N HIS A 55 -7.68 -2.35 -5.79
CA HIS A 55 -8.38 -1.19 -5.28
C HIS A 55 -7.46 -0.35 -4.38
N HIS A 56 -7.66 0.97 -4.40
CA HIS A 56 -6.98 1.86 -3.46
C HIS A 56 -7.41 1.54 -2.02
N GLY A 57 -6.43 1.33 -1.12
CA GLY A 57 -6.66 1.21 0.32
C GLY A 57 -6.97 2.55 0.98
N ASN A 58 -8.13 3.11 0.68
CA ASN A 58 -8.56 4.43 1.15
C ASN A 58 -8.55 4.57 2.67
N GLY A 59 -8.89 3.51 3.40
CA GLY A 59 -8.88 3.52 4.86
C GLY A 59 -7.45 3.55 5.43
N THR A 60 -6.52 2.80 4.82
CA THR A 60 -5.10 2.84 5.21
C THR A 60 -4.51 4.22 4.97
N GLN A 61 -4.81 4.83 3.81
CA GLN A 61 -4.39 6.19 3.53
C GLN A 61 -4.96 7.17 4.55
N GLU A 62 -6.27 7.14 4.82
CA GLU A 62 -6.93 8.00 5.81
C GLU A 62 -6.24 7.93 7.19
N ILE A 63 -5.93 6.73 7.67
CA ILE A 63 -5.29 6.52 8.98
C ILE A 63 -3.89 7.15 9.05
N PHE A 64 -3.12 7.11 7.95
CA PHE A 64 -1.73 7.59 7.91
C PHE A 64 -1.54 8.89 7.13
N GLU A 65 -2.61 9.57 6.72
CA GLU A 65 -2.61 10.76 5.86
C GLU A 65 -1.70 11.87 6.43
N GLN A 66 -1.62 11.98 7.76
CA GLN A 66 -0.83 13.00 8.47
C GLN A 66 0.47 12.45 9.09
N ASN A 67 0.80 11.18 8.84
CA ASN A 67 1.85 10.46 9.55
C ASN A 67 3.17 10.43 8.74
N LYS A 68 4.25 11.00 9.30
CA LYS A 68 5.61 10.99 8.70
C LYS A 68 6.47 9.77 9.06
N THR A 69 5.94 8.87 9.87
CA THR A 69 6.63 7.66 10.35
C THR A 69 6.11 6.39 9.69
N VAL A 70 4.99 6.47 8.95
CA VAL A 70 4.49 5.40 8.11
C VAL A 70 4.46 5.89 6.67
N LEU A 71 5.19 5.23 5.78
CA LEU A 71 5.09 5.46 4.34
C LEU A 71 4.10 4.47 3.75
N TYR A 72 3.03 4.98 3.13
CA TYR A 72 2.02 4.19 2.45
C TYR A 72 2.20 4.31 0.93
N ILE A 73 2.34 3.18 0.25
CA ILE A 73 2.42 3.10 -1.21
C ILE A 73 1.29 2.21 -1.71
N SER A 74 0.47 2.73 -2.63
CA SER A 74 -0.65 1.99 -3.22
C SER A 74 -0.50 1.90 -4.75
N LEU A 75 -0.63 0.69 -5.28
CA LEU A 75 -0.69 0.40 -6.71
C LEU A 75 -2.08 -0.12 -7.02
N HIS A 76 -2.90 0.66 -7.73
CA HIS A 76 -4.31 0.33 -7.90
C HIS A 76 -4.87 0.82 -9.22
N ARG A 77 -5.93 0.18 -9.69
CA ARG A 77 -6.73 0.64 -10.81
C ARG A 77 -7.58 1.82 -10.35
N HIS A 78 -7.60 2.89 -11.14
CA HIS A 78 -8.32 4.12 -10.81
C HIS A 78 -9.26 4.58 -11.93
N GLU A 79 -8.80 4.50 -13.19
CA GLU A 79 -9.59 4.88 -14.38
C GLU A 79 -10.22 6.28 -14.31
N GLY A 80 -9.47 7.24 -13.76
CA GLY A 80 -9.97 8.60 -13.56
C GLY A 80 -11.11 8.69 -12.54
N GLY A 81 -11.14 7.80 -11.55
CA GLY A 81 -12.13 7.77 -10.47
C GLY A 81 -13.33 6.88 -10.77
N LYS A 82 -13.31 6.15 -11.89
CA LYS A 82 -14.40 5.25 -12.30
C LYS A 82 -14.30 3.86 -11.65
N PHE A 83 -13.14 3.50 -11.12
CA PHE A 83 -12.92 2.24 -10.41
C PHE A 83 -13.05 2.44 -8.90
N TYR A 84 -13.69 1.50 -8.22
CA TYR A 84 -13.87 1.54 -6.76
C TYR A 84 -12.50 1.63 -6.05
N PRO A 85 -12.32 2.44 -4.99
CA PRO A 85 -13.31 3.29 -4.31
C PRO A 85 -13.35 4.74 -4.82
N SER A 86 -12.86 5.02 -6.03
CA SER A 86 -12.79 6.37 -6.61
C SER A 86 -11.89 7.35 -5.83
N LYS A 87 -10.87 6.82 -5.14
CA LYS A 87 -9.87 7.55 -4.35
C LYS A 87 -8.46 7.14 -4.78
N GLY A 88 -7.44 7.83 -4.28
CA GLY A 88 -6.04 7.49 -4.56
C GLY A 88 -5.51 8.15 -5.83
N VAL A 89 -5.95 9.37 -6.15
CA VAL A 89 -5.34 10.12 -7.26
C VAL A 89 -3.87 10.42 -6.96
N ALA A 90 -3.05 10.55 -8.01
CA ALA A 90 -1.60 10.70 -7.88
C ALA A 90 -1.16 11.95 -7.07
N HIS A 91 -2.02 12.96 -6.93
CA HIS A 91 -1.75 14.19 -6.18
C HIS A 91 -2.27 14.16 -4.72
N GLU A 92 -2.97 13.10 -4.31
CA GLU A 92 -3.23 12.83 -2.90
C GLU A 92 -1.94 12.27 -2.28
N VAL A 93 -1.18 13.12 -1.58
CA VAL A 93 0.18 12.80 -1.12
C VAL A 93 0.34 12.81 0.41
N GLY A 94 -0.75 12.90 1.16
CA GLY A 94 -0.73 13.21 2.59
C GLY A 94 -1.06 14.67 2.87
N SER A 95 -1.30 15.01 4.14
CA SER A 95 -1.67 16.36 4.60
C SER A 95 -1.12 16.66 6.00
N MET A 96 -1.21 17.92 6.43
CA MET A 96 -0.86 18.35 7.80
C MET A 96 0.55 17.92 8.22
N GLY A 97 1.50 18.01 7.30
CA GLY A 97 2.87 17.54 7.49
C GLY A 97 3.10 16.14 6.91
N GLY A 98 2.09 15.31 6.71
CA GLY A 98 2.23 13.99 6.08
C GLY A 98 2.61 14.01 4.60
N GLU A 99 2.81 15.18 3.98
CA GLU A 99 3.01 15.30 2.54
C GLU A 99 4.24 14.51 2.06
N GLY A 100 4.04 13.67 1.03
CA GLY A 100 5.03 12.75 0.49
C GLY A 100 5.12 11.41 1.21
N TYR A 101 4.30 11.14 2.23
CA TYR A 101 4.21 9.83 2.91
C TYR A 101 3.02 8.98 2.48
N CYS A 102 2.18 9.50 1.58
CA CYS A 102 1.27 8.70 0.76
C CYS A 102 1.71 8.78 -0.71
N VAL A 103 1.92 7.63 -1.35
CA VAL A 103 2.34 7.51 -2.75
C VAL A 103 1.32 6.65 -3.49
N ASN A 104 0.53 7.30 -4.33
CA ASN A 104 -0.49 6.65 -5.13
C ASN A 104 -0.01 6.44 -6.58
N VAL A 105 -0.13 5.21 -7.07
CA VAL A 105 0.15 4.82 -8.45
C VAL A 105 -1.16 4.39 -9.14
N PRO A 106 -2.01 5.35 -9.54
CA PRO A 106 -3.32 5.06 -10.13
C PRO A 106 -3.20 4.66 -11.61
N TRP A 107 -3.61 3.45 -11.96
CA TRP A 107 -3.67 3.02 -13.35
C TRP A 107 -4.91 3.56 -14.07
N SER A 108 -4.73 4.01 -15.31
CA SER A 108 -5.78 4.63 -16.12
C SER A 108 -6.73 3.64 -16.80
N HIS A 109 -6.38 2.34 -16.83
CA HIS A 109 -7.17 1.28 -17.44
C HIS A 109 -6.97 -0.07 -16.73
N GLY A 110 -7.88 -1.02 -16.94
CA GLY A 110 -7.69 -2.45 -16.61
C GLY A 110 -6.69 -3.14 -17.53
N GLY A 111 -6.44 -4.44 -17.34
CA GLY A 111 -5.48 -5.20 -18.16
C GLY A 111 -4.01 -4.92 -17.84
N VAL A 112 -3.72 -4.20 -16.74
CA VAL A 112 -2.36 -3.97 -16.27
C VAL A 112 -1.81 -5.30 -15.76
N GLY A 113 -0.84 -5.83 -16.50
CA GLY A 113 -0.15 -7.08 -16.20
C GLY A 113 1.33 -6.88 -15.92
N ASP A 114 2.00 -7.98 -15.63
CA ASP A 114 3.38 -8.13 -15.14
C ASP A 114 4.44 -7.20 -15.77
N HIS A 115 4.34 -6.84 -17.05
CA HIS A 115 5.32 -6.01 -17.76
C HIS A 115 5.13 -4.49 -17.62
N SER A 116 4.01 -4.03 -17.05
CA SER A 116 3.64 -2.61 -17.02
C SER A 116 4.07 -1.89 -15.73
N HIS A 117 4.63 -2.60 -14.75
CA HIS A 117 4.91 -2.12 -13.40
C HIS A 117 6.21 -1.33 -13.26
N ARG A 118 6.49 -0.42 -14.19
CA ARG A 118 7.53 0.57 -13.94
C ARG A 118 6.97 1.59 -12.98
N ILE A 119 7.24 1.40 -11.68
CA ILE A 119 7.29 2.52 -10.76
C ILE A 119 8.41 3.42 -11.29
N ARG A 120 8.07 4.33 -12.20
CA ARG A 120 8.96 5.42 -12.55
C ARG A 120 8.94 6.35 -11.34
N GLN A 121 9.78 6.04 -10.36
CA GLN A 121 10.28 7.08 -9.49
C GLN A 121 10.82 8.14 -10.42
N SER A 122 10.26 9.34 -10.34
CA SER A 122 10.96 10.49 -10.90
C SER A 122 12.35 10.46 -10.28
N SER A 123 13.39 10.26 -11.09
CA SER A 123 14.79 10.39 -10.67
C SER A 123 15.12 11.83 -10.23
N HIS A 124 14.17 12.75 -10.38
CA HIS A 124 14.19 14.10 -9.85
C HIS A 124 13.43 14.25 -8.52
N ASP A 125 12.92 13.16 -7.91
CA ASP A 125 12.37 13.21 -6.55
C ASP A 125 13.48 12.88 -5.53
N PRO A 126 14.02 13.89 -4.81
CA PRO A 126 15.04 13.69 -3.79
C PRO A 126 14.58 12.84 -2.60
N ARG A 127 13.30 12.43 -2.52
CA ARG A 127 12.73 11.61 -1.43
C ARG A 127 12.90 10.10 -1.64
N SER A 128 13.27 9.65 -2.85
CA SER A 128 13.56 8.24 -3.17
C SER A 128 14.71 7.63 -2.34
N LYS A 129 15.64 8.45 -1.86
CA LYS A 129 16.79 8.03 -1.03
C LYS A 129 16.45 7.74 0.44
N ARG A 130 15.17 7.77 0.83
CA ARG A 130 14.74 7.68 2.25
C ARG A 130 14.27 6.29 2.69
N LEU A 131 14.16 5.35 1.74
CA LEU A 131 13.81 3.94 1.97
C LEU A 131 15.08 3.14 2.29
N ASP A 132 15.37 3.00 3.59
CA ASP A 132 16.32 2.01 4.11
C ASP A 132 15.49 0.78 4.55
N PRO A 133 15.59 -0.37 3.86
CA PRO A 133 14.79 -1.57 4.13
C PRO A 133 15.15 -2.28 5.44
N LYS A 134 16.11 -1.80 6.24
CA LYS A 134 16.37 -2.29 7.62
C LYS A 134 15.25 -1.93 8.63
N ARG A 135 14.05 -1.58 8.14
CA ARG A 135 12.94 -0.96 8.90
C ARG A 135 11.66 -1.70 8.54
N GLY A 136 10.83 -2.02 9.54
CA GLY A 136 9.68 -2.92 9.39
C GLY A 136 8.85 -2.64 8.14
N MET A 137 8.73 -3.64 7.27
CA MET A 137 7.95 -3.57 6.04
C MET A 137 6.73 -4.48 6.17
N ILE A 138 5.56 -3.93 5.85
CA ILE A 138 4.29 -4.63 5.77
C ILE A 138 3.88 -4.65 4.30
N ALA A 139 3.89 -5.86 3.74
CA ALA A 139 3.36 -6.14 2.42
C ALA A 139 1.89 -6.57 2.57
N TYR A 140 0.96 -5.82 1.97
CA TYR A 140 -0.46 -6.09 2.07
C TYR A 140 -1.05 -6.38 0.68
N ARG A 141 -1.84 -7.45 0.62
CA ARG A 141 -2.70 -7.81 -0.50
C ARG A 141 -4.04 -8.22 0.07
N SER A 142 -5.13 -7.66 -0.44
CA SER A 142 -6.45 -8.26 -0.26
C SER A 142 -6.80 -9.09 -1.50
N PRO A 143 -7.28 -10.33 -1.34
CA PRO A 143 -7.77 -11.13 -2.45
C PRO A 143 -9.24 -10.77 -2.70
N THR A 144 -9.50 -9.62 -3.32
CA THR A 144 -10.82 -9.37 -3.91
C THR A 144 -10.78 -9.81 -5.36
N GLU A 145 -11.13 -11.07 -5.61
CA GLU A 145 -11.49 -11.50 -6.96
C GLU A 145 -12.82 -10.84 -7.34
N THR A 146 -12.74 -9.78 -8.15
CA THR A 146 -13.93 -9.29 -8.86
C THR A 146 -14.05 -10.06 -10.18
N PRO A 147 -15.25 -10.53 -10.57
CA PRO A 147 -15.47 -11.16 -11.88
C PRO A 147 -15.12 -10.27 -13.08
N SER A 148 -14.86 -8.97 -12.86
CA SER A 148 -14.53 -7.96 -13.87
C SER A 148 -13.06 -7.49 -13.84
N GLY A 149 -12.21 -8.06 -12.98
CA GLY A 149 -10.86 -7.58 -12.70
C GLY A 149 -9.76 -8.33 -13.46
N THR A 150 -9.58 -8.07 -14.75
CA THR A 150 -8.35 -8.47 -15.46
C THR A 150 -7.18 -7.58 -15.05
N SER A 151 -6.64 -7.77 -13.85
CA SER A 151 -5.28 -7.36 -13.49
C SER A 151 -4.72 -8.43 -12.56
N CYS A 152 -3.71 -9.14 -13.03
CA CYS A 152 -3.15 -10.28 -12.31
C CYS A 152 -1.66 -10.04 -12.10
N LEU A 153 -1.33 -9.12 -11.19
CA LEU A 153 -0.06 -9.18 -10.49
C LEU A 153 -0.03 -10.47 -9.69
N ARG A 154 0.68 -11.47 -10.21
CA ARG A 154 0.89 -12.73 -9.48
C ARG A 154 1.79 -12.45 -8.28
N SER A 155 1.36 -12.89 -7.10
CA SER A 155 2.09 -12.74 -5.83
C SER A 155 3.56 -13.15 -5.94
N HIS A 156 3.86 -14.19 -6.72
CA HIS A 156 5.23 -14.70 -6.94
C HIS A 156 6.19 -13.69 -7.61
N GLN A 157 5.71 -12.73 -8.40
CA GLN A 157 6.58 -11.73 -9.03
C GLN A 157 6.81 -10.50 -8.16
N PHE A 158 5.84 -10.10 -7.32
CA PHE A 158 6.04 -9.00 -6.38
C PHE A 158 7.20 -9.32 -5.42
N PHE A 159 7.21 -10.53 -4.84
CA PHE A 159 8.32 -10.95 -3.98
C PHE A 159 9.67 -11.03 -4.69
N LYS A 160 9.71 -11.30 -6.01
CA LYS A 160 10.95 -11.24 -6.81
C LYS A 160 11.42 -9.81 -7.13
N SER A 161 10.51 -8.83 -7.07
CA SER A 161 10.84 -7.41 -7.27
C SER A 161 11.35 -6.73 -6.00
N ILE A 162 11.17 -7.37 -4.84
CA ILE A 162 11.79 -6.95 -3.58
C ILE A 162 13.24 -7.47 -3.62
N PRO A 163 14.26 -6.60 -3.61
CA PRO A 163 15.64 -7.05 -3.59
C PRO A 163 15.90 -7.90 -2.34
N GLU A 164 16.51 -9.07 -2.52
CA GLU A 164 17.09 -9.83 -1.41
C GLU A 164 18.22 -8.99 -0.79
N THR A 165 18.18 -8.83 0.53
CA THR A 165 19.18 -8.08 1.31
C THR A 165 20.42 -8.90 1.63
#